data_AF-X0U264-F1
#
_entry.id   AF-X0U264-F1
#
_cell.length_a   1.000
_cell.length_b   1.000
_cell.length_c   1.000
_cell.angle_alpha   90.00
_cell.angle_beta   90.00
_cell.angle_gamma   90.00
#
_symmetry.space_group_name_H-M   'P 1'
#
loop_
_entity.id
_entity.type
_entity.pdbx_description
1 polymer ?
#
loop_
_entity_poly.entity_id
_entity_poly.type
_entity_poly.pdbx_seq_one_letter_code
_entity_poly.pdbx_strand_id
1 'polypeptide(L)' 'LKFIDQFEKKFINQGYYENRDIETTLNIGWNLLSILPESELARIDPEILMKFHPNYRK' A
#
# COMPACT_ATOMS: atom_id res chain seq x y z
N LEU A 1 -5.85 0.75 -14.68
CA LEU A 1 -4.61 1.48 -15.03
C LEU A 1 -4.07 2.30 -13.86
N LYS A 2 -4.88 3.17 -13.22
CA LYS A 2 -4.45 4.04 -12.10
C LYS A 2 -3.63 3.33 -10.99
N PHE A 3 -4.02 2.13 -10.56
CA PHE A 3 -3.26 1.37 -9.55
C PHE A 3 -1.85 1.01 -10.06
N ILE A 4 -1.75 0.40 -11.25
CA ILE A 4 -0.48 -0.03 -11.85
C ILE A 4 0.45 1.16 -12.02
N ASP A 5 -0.05 2.27 -12.57
CA ASP A 5 0.76 3.48 -12.78
C ASP A 5 1.32 4.03 -11.45
N GLN A 6 0.53 3.97 -10.37
CA GLN A 6 0.96 4.42 -9.05
C GLN A 6 1.92 3.41 -8.39
N PHE A 7 1.70 2.11 -8.60
CA PHE A 7 2.56 1.05 -8.08
C PHE A 7 3.97 1.16 -8.64
N GLU A 8 4.11 1.30 -9.97
CA GLU A 8 5.41 1.48 -10.61
C GLU A 8 6.11 2.76 -10.12
N LYS A 9 5.37 3.88 -10.05
CA LYS A 9 5.95 5.17 -9.71
C LYS A 9 6.28 5.35 -8.22
N LYS A 10 5.55 4.71 -7.32
CA LYS A 10 5.68 4.95 -5.87
C LYS A 10 6.25 3.79 -5.10
N PHE A 11 5.93 2.56 -5.50
CA PHE A 11 6.41 1.37 -4.80
C PHE A 11 7.73 0.88 -5.39
N ILE A 12 7.77 0.64 -6.70
CA ILE A 12 8.95 0.10 -7.39
C ILE A 12 10.01 1.17 -7.56
N ASN A 13 9.64 2.35 -8.07
CA ASN A 13 10.59 3.43 -8.29
C ASN A 13 11.02 4.03 -6.95
N GLN A 14 12.30 3.82 -6.65
CA GLN A 14 12.99 4.31 -5.46
C GLN A 14 14.22 5.08 -5.92
N GLY A 15 14.47 6.23 -5.31
CA GLY A 15 15.62 7.06 -5.64
C GLY A 15 16.94 6.34 -5.36
N TYR A 16 18.00 6.69 -6.11
CA TYR A 16 19.32 6.08 -5.96
C TYR A 16 19.90 6.16 -4.53
N TYR A 17 19.57 7.23 -3.79
CA TYR A 17 19.98 7.46 -2.40
C TYR A 17 18.85 7.25 -1.39
N GLU A 18 17.69 6.78 -1.85
CA GLU A 18 16.57 6.55 -0.96
C GLU A 18 16.77 5.23 -0.23
N ASN A 19 16.71 5.27 1.10
CA ASN A 19 16.76 4.09 1.95
C ASN A 19 15.46 4.00 2.74
N ARG A 20 14.57 3.11 2.32
CA ARG A 20 13.27 2.88 2.98
C ARG A 20 13.44 1.78 4.00
N ASP A 21 13.02 2.04 5.23
CA ASP A 21 12.77 0.94 6.17
C ASP A 21 11.52 0.16 5.76
N ILE A 22 11.34 -1.00 6.42
CA ILE A 22 10.22 -1.89 6.11
C ILE A 22 8.87 -1.23 6.41
N GLU A 23 8.77 -0.41 7.45
CA GLU A 23 7.54 0.27 7.83
C GLU A 23 7.11 1.30 6.78
N THR A 24 8.06 2.08 6.27
CA THR A 24 7.86 3.04 5.19
C THR A 24 7.37 2.33 3.93
N THR A 25 8.02 1.23 3.55
CA THR A 25 7.62 0.43 2.39
C THR A 25 6.21 -0.13 2.53
N LEU A 26 5.87 -0.68 3.71
CA LEU A 26 4.53 -1.18 4.00
C LEU A 26 3.49 -0.06 3.99
N ASN A 27 3.79 1.12 4.54
CA ASN A 27 2.88 2.27 4.51
C ASN A 27 2.60 2.72 3.07
N ILE A 28 3.61 2.73 2.18
CA ILE A 28 3.41 3.01 0.75
C ILE A 28 2.50 1.95 0.12
N GLY A 29 2.74 0.67 0.42
CA GLY A 29 1.89 -0.44 -0.04
C GLY A 29 0.42 -0.28 0.37
N TRP A 30 0.16 0.02 1.65
CA TRP A 30 -1.19 0.25 2.16
C TRP A 30 -1.89 1.46 1.51
N ASN A 31 -1.15 2.53 1.24
CA ASN A 31 -1.67 3.69 0.52
C ASN A 31 -1.99 3.41 -0.95
N LEU A 32 -1.32 2.42 -1.56
CA LEU A 32 -1.63 2.00 -2.93
C LEU A 32 -2.81 1.05 -2.97
N LEU A 33 -2.90 0.13 -2.00
CA LEU A 33 -4.01 -0.80 -1.88
C LEU A 33 -5.34 -0.09 -1.62
N SER A 34 -5.34 1.07 -0.95
CA SER A 34 -6.55 1.87 -0.71
C SER A 34 -7.16 2.48 -1.99
N ILE A 35 -6.47 2.40 -3.13
CA ILE A 35 -7.02 2.77 -4.45
C ILE A 35 -8.04 1.72 -4.93
N LEU A 36 -7.85 0.46 -4.51
CA LEU A 36 -8.71 -0.65 -4.90
C LEU A 36 -9.92 -0.74 -3.95
N PRO A 37 -11.08 -1.23 -4.43
CA PRO A 37 -12.20 -1.53 -3.56
C PRO A 37 -11.85 -2.67 -2.60
N GLU A 38 -12.34 -2.60 -1.36
CA GLU A 38 -12.00 -3.59 -0.31
C GLU A 38 -12.40 -5.02 -0.69
N SER A 39 -13.44 -5.18 -1.50
CA SER A 39 -13.86 -6.49 -2.04
C SER A 39 -12.77 -7.19 -2.87
N GLU A 40 -11.82 -6.43 -3.46
CA GLU A 40 -10.69 -6.98 -4.22
C GLU A 40 -9.51 -7.38 -3.32
N LEU A 41 -9.50 -6.98 -2.05
CA LEU A 41 -8.45 -7.29 -1.07
C LEU A 41 -8.63 -8.68 -0.43
N ALA A 42 -9.10 -9.66 -1.20
CA ALA A 42 -9.51 -10.99 -0.72
C ALA A 42 -8.38 -11.86 -0.13
N ARG A 43 -7.11 -11.44 -0.26
CA ARG A 43 -5.93 -12.16 0.24
C ARG A 43 -5.39 -11.59 1.56
N ILE A 44 -6.03 -10.56 2.09
CA ILE A 44 -5.61 -9.89 3.32
C ILE A 44 -6.60 -10.26 4.41
N ASP A 45 -6.08 -10.76 5.54
CA ASP A 45 -6.93 -11.10 6.67
C ASP A 45 -7.69 -9.86 7.17
N PRO A 46 -9.00 -9.99 7.49
CA PRO A 46 -9.82 -8.85 7.93
C PRO A 46 -9.24 -8.12 9.14
N GLU A 47 -8.63 -8.84 10.08
CA GLU A 47 -7.98 -8.25 11.27
C GLU A 47 -6.78 -7.36 10.88
N ILE A 48 -5.98 -7.79 9.91
CA ILE A 48 -4.86 -7.01 9.39
C ILE A 48 -5.37 -5.79 8.63
N LEU A 49 -6.41 -5.97 7.80
CA LEU A 49 -7.06 -4.89 7.07
C LEU A 49 -7.55 -3.80 8.02
N MET A 50 -8.30 -4.16 9.07
CA MET A 50 -8.80 -3.21 10.06
C MET A 50 -7.68 -2.48 10.82
N LYS A 51 -6.55 -3.14 11.05
CA LYS A 51 -5.44 -2.56 11.82
C LYS A 51 -4.57 -1.60 11.00
N PHE A 52 -4.36 -1.89 9.72
CA PHE A 52 -3.34 -1.20 8.92
C PHE A 52 -3.87 -0.44 7.70
N HIS A 53 -5.06 -0.78 7.20
CA HIS A 53 -5.60 -0.09 6.03
C HIS A 53 -5.97 1.36 6.38
N PRO A 54 -5.62 2.35 5.51
CA PRO A 54 -5.78 3.78 5.83
C PRO A 54 -7.22 4.20 6.16
N ASN A 55 -8.24 3.49 5.66
CA ASN A 55 -9.63 3.81 5.96
C ASN A 55 -10.04 3.49 7.40
N TYR A 56 -9.31 2.59 8.08
CA TYR A 56 -9.63 2.12 9.43
C TYR A 56 -8.64 2.62 10.48
N ARG A 57 -7.42 2.97 10.05
CA ARG A 57 -6.36 3.50 10.90
C ARG A 57 -6.65 4.98 11.23
N LYS A 58 -7.28 5.23 12.38
CA LYS A 58 -7.42 6.56 12.97
C LYS A 58 -6.12 7.04 13.63
#